data_AF-A0A060YSL2-F1
#
_entry.id   AF-A0A060YSL2-F1
#
_cell.length_a   1.000
_cell.length_b   1.000
_cell.length_c   1.000
_cell.angle_alpha   90.00
_cell.angle_beta   90.00
_cell.angle_gamma   90.00
#
_symmetry.space_group_name_H-M   'P 1'
#
loop_
_entity.id
_entity.type
_entity.pdbx_description
1 polymer ?
#
loop_
_entity_poly.entity_id
_entity_poly.type
_entity_poly.pdbx_seq_one_letter_code
_entity_poly.pdbx_strand_id
1 'polypeptide(L)'
;MKDEVLIFNIGKLSKKDAGVYEVKLKDARGKDKSMFNLTEAGYQTVLNELFRVIANSSTEISVKSTEHGIVLYSLITYHMEDLQVGWLHK
;
A
#
# COMPACT_ATOMS: atom_id res chain seq x y z
N MET A 1 -10.29 -11.67 27.28
CA MET A 1 -9.70 -12.60 26.30
C MET A 1 -8.67 -11.81 25.54
N LYS A 2 -7.43 -12.30 25.46
CA LYS A 2 -6.41 -11.70 24.59
C LYS A 2 -6.64 -12.36 23.24
N ASP A 3 -7.11 -11.62 22.25
CA ASP A 3 -7.19 -12.14 20.90
C ASP A 3 -5.75 -12.29 20.38
N GLU A 4 -5.30 -13.52 20.20
CA GLU A 4 -4.03 -13.79 19.55
C GLU A 4 -4.22 -13.59 18.05
N VAL A 5 -3.74 -12.45 17.53
CA VAL A 5 -3.90 -12.07 16.12
C VAL A 5 -2.85 -12.78 15.28
N LEU A 6 -3.28 -13.51 14.25
CA LEU A 6 -2.41 -14.06 13.22
C LEU A 6 -2.17 -13.00 12.14
N ILE A 7 -0.91 -12.60 11.93
CA ILE A 7 -0.54 -11.54 11.01
C ILE A 7 0.35 -12.10 9.90
N PHE A 8 0.01 -11.80 8.66
CA PHE A 8 0.88 -11.99 7.50
C PHE A 8 1.14 -10.62 6.87
N ASN A 9 2.39 -10.17 6.87
CA ASN A 9 2.76 -8.83 6.41
C ASN A 9 3.33 -8.89 4.98
N ILE A 10 2.76 -8.08 4.08
CA ILE A 10 3.29 -7.82 2.75
C ILE A 10 3.97 -6.45 2.79
N GLY A 11 5.31 -6.44 2.84
CA GLY A 11 6.07 -5.21 3.07
C GLY A 11 5.96 -4.19 1.93
N LYS A 12 6.30 -4.59 0.69
CA LYS A 12 6.20 -3.74 -0.50
C LYS A 12 5.25 -4.41 -1.50
N LEU A 13 3.97 -4.04 -1.44
CA LEU A 13 2.95 -4.58 -2.32
C LEU A 13 3.33 -4.38 -3.80
N SER A 14 3.23 -5.45 -4.57
CA SER A 14 3.47 -5.50 -6.00
C SER A 14 2.49 -6.45 -6.70
N LYS A 15 2.46 -6.43 -8.04
CA LYS A 15 1.62 -7.34 -8.83
C LYS A 15 1.94 -8.82 -8.59
N LYS A 16 3.15 -9.14 -8.09
CA LYS A 16 3.54 -10.52 -7.74
C LYS A 16 2.83 -11.05 -6.50
N ASP A 17 2.32 -10.14 -5.67
CA ASP A 17 1.60 -10.46 -4.44
C ASP A 17 0.10 -10.67 -4.70
N ALA A 18 -0.37 -10.46 -5.93
CA ALA A 18 -1.74 -10.74 -6.30
C ALA A 18 -2.02 -12.26 -6.27
N GLY A 19 -3.10 -12.65 -5.60
CA GLY A 19 -3.45 -14.05 -5.43
C GLY A 19 -4.47 -14.29 -4.32
N VAL A 20 -4.77 -15.56 -4.08
CA VAL A 20 -5.66 -15.98 -2.99
C VAL A 20 -4.82 -16.40 -1.80
N TYR A 21 -5.04 -15.76 -0.66
CA TYR A 21 -4.41 -16.07 0.61
C TYR A 21 -5.34 -16.96 1.44
N GLU A 22 -4.82 -18.08 1.94
CA GLU A 22 -5.59 -19.05 2.74
C GLU A 22 -4.92 -19.26 4.09
N VAL A 23 -5.63 -18.96 5.18
CA VAL A 23 -5.21 -19.30 6.54
C VAL A 23 -5.86 -20.64 6.91
N LYS A 24 -5.04 -21.61 7.32
CA LYS A 24 -5.49 -22.94 7.77
C LYS A 24 -5.18 -23.11 9.24
N LEU A 25 -6.20 -23.39 10.03
CA LEU A 25 -6.07 -23.77 11.43
C LEU A 25 -6.38 -25.26 11.56
N LYS A 26 -5.58 -25.98 12.32
CA LYS A 26 -5.79 -27.41 12.60
C LYS A 26 -5.35 -27.72 14.02
N ASP A 27 -6.23 -28.38 14.76
CA ASP A 27 -5.91 -29.00 16.04
C ASP A 27 -6.44 -30.45 16.09
N ALA A 28 -6.42 -31.06 17.28
CA ALA A 28 -6.94 -32.41 17.48
C ALA A 28 -8.48 -32.51 17.36
N ARG A 29 -9.19 -31.39 17.42
CA ARG A 29 -10.66 -31.28 17.41
C ARG A 29 -11.20 -30.99 16.02
N GLY A 30 -10.41 -30.42 15.11
CA GLY A 30 -10.86 -30.14 13.75
C GLY A 30 -9.91 -29.29 12.90
N LYS A 31 -10.44 -28.81 11.78
CA LYS A 31 -9.78 -27.88 10.86
C LYS A 31 -10.73 -26.74 10.53
N ASP A 32 -10.18 -25.53 10.45
CA ASP A 32 -10.88 -24.35 9.96
C ASP A 32 -10.04 -23.63 8.89
N LYS A 33 -10.72 -22.90 8.00
CA LYS A 33 -10.08 -22.19 6.89
C LYS A 33 -10.76 -20.86 6.62
N SER A 34 -9.94 -19.83 6.42
CA SER A 34 -10.37 -18.53 5.93
C SER A 34 -9.58 -18.15 4.68
N MET A 35 -10.25 -17.57 3.69
CA MET A 35 -9.64 -17.14 2.43
C MET A 35 -9.84 -15.66 2.20
N PHE A 36 -8.82 -15.00 1.66
CA PHE A 36 -8.86 -13.62 1.20
C PHE A 36 -8.39 -13.56 -0.25
N ASN A 37 -9.21 -12.98 -1.13
CA ASN A 37 -8.88 -12.87 -2.54
C ASN A 37 -8.30 -11.48 -2.86
N LEU A 38 -6.99 -11.42 -3.08
CA LEU A 38 -6.26 -10.22 -3.50
C LEU A 38 -6.00 -10.24 -5.02
N THR A 39 -7.03 -10.53 -5.81
CA THR A 39 -6.98 -10.46 -7.29
C THR A 39 -7.90 -9.37 -7.82
N GLU A 40 -7.59 -8.86 -9.02
CA GLU A 40 -8.43 -7.94 -9.79
C GLU A 40 -9.03 -6.81 -8.93
N ALA A 41 -10.35 -6.81 -8.72
CA ALA A 41 -11.06 -5.81 -7.93
C ALA A 41 -10.55 -5.71 -6.50
N GLY A 42 -10.24 -6.84 -5.84
CA GLY A 42 -9.68 -6.83 -4.48
C GLY A 42 -8.31 -6.17 -4.42
N TYR A 43 -7.46 -6.42 -5.42
CA TYR A 43 -6.17 -5.75 -5.55
C TYR A 43 -6.32 -4.24 -5.80
N GLN A 44 -7.25 -3.84 -6.67
CA GLN A 44 -7.53 -2.42 -6.93
C GLN A 44 -8.07 -1.68 -5.71
N THR A 45 -8.94 -2.32 -4.91
CA THR A 45 -9.41 -1.74 -3.64
C THR A 45 -8.25 -1.48 -2.68
N VAL A 46 -7.33 -2.43 -2.54
CA VAL A 46 -6.15 -2.25 -1.68
C VAL A 46 -5.22 -1.16 -2.22
N LEU A 47 -5.02 -1.08 -3.54
CA LEU A 47 -4.23 -0.01 -4.15
C LEU A 47 -4.83 1.37 -3.87
N ASN A 48 -6.14 1.54 -4.02
CA ASN A 48 -6.80 2.82 -3.75
C ASN A 48 -6.60 3.27 -2.30
N GLU A 49 -6.71 2.34 -1.34
CA GLU A 49 -6.46 2.61 0.07
C GLU A 49 -5.01 2.98 0.34
N LEU A 50 -4.07 2.28 -0.29
CA LEU A 50 -2.64 2.58 -0.17
C LEU A 50 -2.29 3.94 -0.79
N PHE A 51 -2.85 4.28 -1.96
CA PHE A 51 -2.68 5.59 -2.58
C PHE A 51 -3.25 6.72 -1.72
N ARG A 52 -4.40 6.50 -1.07
CA ARG A 52 -4.95 7.47 -0.11
C ARG A 52 -3.99 7.75 1.04
N VAL A 53 -3.39 6.70 1.62
CA VAL A 53 -2.41 6.85 2.72
C VAL A 53 -1.15 7.58 2.23
N ILE A 54 -0.65 7.25 1.04
CA ILE A 54 0.51 7.92 0.45
C ILE A 54 0.22 9.41 0.22
N ALA A 55 -0.91 9.74 -0.40
CA ALA A 55 -1.31 11.11 -0.66
C ALA A 55 -1.40 11.94 0.62
N ASN A 56 -1.99 11.35 1.68
CA ASN A 56 -2.09 11.99 3.00
C ASN A 56 -0.75 12.12 3.74
N SER A 57 0.29 11.42 3.29
CA SER A 57 1.64 11.55 3.84
C SER A 57 2.45 12.66 3.19
N SER A 58 1.93 13.28 2.12
CA SER A 58 2.65 14.31 1.38
C SER A 58 2.92 15.55 2.24
N THR A 59 4.13 16.08 2.13
CA THR A 59 4.48 17.38 2.72
C THR A 59 4.00 18.51 1.83
N GLU A 60 3.96 19.73 2.38
CA GLU A 60 3.85 20.94 1.57
C GLU A 60 4.94 21.02 0.50
N ILE A 61 4.65 21.74 -0.58
CA ILE A 61 5.61 21.96 -1.67
C ILE A 61 6.77 22.80 -1.14
N SER A 62 7.97 22.26 -1.30
CA SER A 62 9.23 22.90 -0.93
C SER A 62 10.00 23.31 -2.19
N VAL A 63 10.83 24.35 -2.04
CA VAL A 63 11.67 24.89 -3.12
C VAL A 63 13.14 24.68 -2.78
N LYS A 64 13.89 24.15 -3.74
CA LYS A 64 15.35 24.04 -3.67
C LYS A 64 16.00 24.81 -4.82
N SER A 65 16.86 25.76 -4.49
CA SER A 65 17.69 26.45 -5.48
C SER A 65 18.88 25.59 -5.90
N THR A 66 19.24 25.67 -7.17
CA THR A 66 20.37 24.98 -7.79
C THR A 66 21.08 25.97 -8.73
N GLU A 67 22.26 25.62 -9.22
CA GLU A 67 22.97 26.41 -10.24
C GLU A 67 22.22 26.48 -11.58
N HIS A 68 21.28 25.56 -11.82
CA HIS A 68 20.48 25.46 -13.04
C HIS A 68 19.08 26.09 -12.93
N GLY A 69 18.70 26.61 -11.75
CA GLY A 69 17.36 27.14 -11.49
C GLY A 69 16.77 26.60 -10.18
N ILE A 70 15.44 26.40 -10.13
CA ILE A 70 14.73 25.91 -8.95
C ILE A 70 14.12 24.53 -9.16
N VAL A 71 14.02 23.75 -8.08
CA VAL A 71 13.33 22.47 -8.03
C VAL A 71 12.17 22.60 -7.03
N LEU A 72 10.96 22.31 -7.50
CA LEU A 72 9.79 22.13 -6.64
C LEU A 72 9.66 20.65 -6.29
N TYR A 73 9.46 20.34 -5.01
CA TYR A 73 9.30 18.95 -4.57
C TYR A 73 8.36 18.83 -3.37
N SER A 74 7.79 17.65 -3.18
CA SER A 74 7.06 17.23 -1.98
C SER A 74 7.56 15.83 -1.59
N LEU A 75 7.64 15.56 -0.30
CA LEU A 75 8.08 14.28 0.23
C LEU A 75 6.86 13.43 0.59
N ILE A 76 6.94 12.12 0.35
CA ILE A 76 5.94 11.12 0.73
C ILE A 76 6.64 10.00 1.51
N THR A 77 5.91 9.30 2.39
CA THR A 77 6.50 8.24 3.23
C THR A 77 6.66 6.91 2.52
N TYR A 78 5.95 6.69 1.42
CA TYR A 78 6.04 5.49 0.60
C TYR A 78 5.73 5.81 -0.87
N HIS A 79 6.54 5.29 -1.78
CA HIS A 79 6.36 5.47 -3.22
C HIS A 79 5.94 4.16 -3.89
N MET A 80 4.99 4.24 -4.82
CA MET A 80 4.59 3.13 -5.68
C MET A 80 4.60 3.57 -7.14
N GLU A 81 5.07 2.70 -8.03
CA GLU A 81 5.21 3.00 -9.46
C GLU A 81 3.87 3.31 -10.15
N ASP A 82 2.78 2.68 -9.70
CA ASP A 82 1.44 2.87 -10.27
C ASP A 82 0.75 4.17 -9.75
N LEU A 83 1.38 4.93 -8.85
CA LEU A 83 0.82 6.18 -8.32
C LEU A 83 0.88 7.28 -9.40
N GLN A 84 -0.28 7.81 -9.78
CA GLN A 84 -0.35 8.94 -10.71
C GLN A 84 0.01 10.25 -9.98
N VAL A 85 0.99 10.98 -10.53
CA VAL A 85 1.46 12.26 -9.99
C VAL A 85 1.37 13.33 -11.09
N GLY A 86 0.83 14.49 -10.75
CA GLY A 86 0.69 15.62 -11.67
C GLY A 86 0.92 16.96 -10.99
N TRP A 87 1.43 17.93 -11.74
CA TRP A 87 1.61 19.32 -11.31
C TRP A 87 0.66 20.23 -12.07
N LEU A 88 0.05 21.19 -11.38
CA LEU A 88 -0.87 22.15 -11.97
C LEU A 88 -0.31 23.57 -11.78
N HIS A 89 -0.02 24.23 -12.89
CA HIS A 89 0.29 25.66 -12.94
C HIS A 89 -0.94 26.40 -13.47
N LYS A 90 -1.40 27.42 -12.75
CA LYS A 90 -2.55 28.26 -13.11
C LYS A 90 -2.12 29.69 -13.23
#